data_AF-A0A924GKP9-F1
#
_entry.id   AF-A0A924GKP9-F1
#
_cell.length_a   1.000
_cell.length_b   1.000
_cell.length_c   1.000
_cell.angle_alpha   90.00
_cell.angle_beta   90.00
_cell.angle_gamma   90.00
#
_symmetry.space_group_name_H-M   'P 1'
#
loop_
_entity.id
_entity.type
_entity.pdbx_description
1 polymer ?
#
loop_
_entity_poly.entity_id
_entity_poly.type
_entity_poly.pdbx_seq_one_letter_code
_entity_poly.pdbx_strand_id
1 'polypeptide(L)'
;MTRTTTPDQDQRLIIRERQCLAVNTHRFSTEEHERLAMVDVAVHQKGSGALMPYSRLVLGETLRDSLFISASANNAVFVADLLERVEQRITRRSIHLRRVTENERERLAARSEKLGTMDPGGAEALRAIRVVVNDGDIEAAVDAELSQSQKTRSHRVLYALAVQGRQGSARVHPGWKDADDALEWLLTAFPHLTDQELPKRMATTPVQVAIPTVRETPRYVLKRDGIRSDFDIGRFKRAVGKALRGRRDEDMKADGVTWGTLARVQGQVVVHSSQLSVIALELLRATDEIAYLRAAVRVKGFNSVTDIFNEAVGLLTHPSQRHVFSEPTAQAIVPKTLG
;
A
#
# COMPACT_ATOMS: atom_id res chain seq x y z
N MET A 1 39.42 -12.59 38.17
CA MET A 1 39.18 -13.47 37.00
C MET A 1 37.68 -13.64 36.82
N THR A 2 37.06 -12.74 36.06
CA THR A 2 35.63 -12.73 35.75
C THR A 2 35.39 -13.58 34.50
N ARG A 3 34.67 -14.70 34.64
CA ARG A 3 34.26 -15.55 33.52
C ARG A 3 33.14 -14.86 32.75
N THR A 4 33.46 -14.43 31.54
CA THR A 4 32.49 -14.05 30.50
C THR A 4 31.76 -15.31 30.06
N THR A 5 30.47 -15.44 30.41
CA THR A 5 29.56 -16.43 29.85
C THR A 5 29.18 -16.00 28.44
N THR A 6 29.67 -16.76 27.46
CA THR A 6 29.24 -16.70 26.05
C THR A 6 27.73 -16.97 25.98
N PRO A 7 26.95 -16.20 25.21
CA PRO A 7 25.53 -16.49 25.04
C PRO A 7 25.36 -17.84 24.33
N ASP A 8 24.49 -18.65 24.91
CA ASP A 8 24.11 -20.00 24.50
C ASP A 8 23.69 -20.02 23.03
N GLN A 9 24.23 -20.98 22.28
CA GLN A 9 23.94 -21.17 20.87
C GLN A 9 22.47 -21.58 20.71
N ASP A 10 21.69 -20.64 20.20
CA ASP A 10 20.47 -20.78 19.40
C ASP A 10 20.09 -22.25 19.10
N GLN A 11 19.40 -22.89 20.04
CA GLN A 11 18.82 -24.22 19.85
C GLN A 11 17.70 -24.09 18.82
N ARG A 12 18.06 -24.25 17.54
CA ARG A 12 17.11 -24.30 16.44
C ARG A 12 16.17 -25.48 16.68
N LEU A 13 14.95 -25.17 17.09
CA LEU A 13 13.85 -26.12 17.22
C LEU A 13 13.52 -26.69 15.83
N ILE A 14 14.13 -27.83 15.49
CA ILE A 14 13.77 -28.61 14.31
C ILE A 14 12.44 -29.30 14.63
N ILE A 15 11.34 -28.60 14.36
CA ILE A 15 9.99 -29.18 14.47
C ILE A 15 9.74 -30.00 13.21
N ARG A 16 9.60 -31.32 13.39
CA ARG A 16 9.39 -32.29 12.31
C ARG A 16 7.89 -32.44 12.06
N GLU A 17 7.42 -32.04 10.88
CA GLU A 17 6.01 -32.18 10.49
C GLU A 17 5.86 -33.35 9.52
N ARG A 18 5.07 -34.36 9.89
CA ARG A 18 4.79 -35.53 9.05
C ARG A 18 3.53 -35.26 8.24
N GLN A 19 3.64 -35.09 6.92
CA GLN A 19 2.48 -35.03 6.03
C GLN A 19 2.24 -36.39 5.38
N CYS A 20 1.05 -36.97 5.58
CA CYS A 20 0.62 -38.16 4.86
C CYS A 20 0.07 -37.75 3.49
N LEU A 21 0.86 -37.94 2.43
CA LEU A 21 0.37 -37.80 1.06
C LEU A 21 -0.42 -39.04 0.68
N ALA A 22 -1.74 -38.90 0.51
CA ALA A 22 -2.60 -39.95 -0.02
C ALA A 22 -2.36 -40.08 -1.53
N VAL A 23 -1.28 -40.76 -1.92
CA VAL A 23 -1.09 -41.22 -3.29
C VAL A 23 -1.77 -42.60 -3.39
N ASN A 24 -2.42 -42.93 -4.50
CA ASN A 24 -3.20 -44.17 -4.74
C ASN A 24 -2.41 -45.51 -4.68
N THR A 25 -1.27 -45.52 -3.99
CA THR A 25 -0.51 -46.71 -3.64
C THR A 25 -0.25 -46.66 -2.15
N HIS A 26 -0.37 -47.79 -1.42
CA HIS A 26 -0.17 -47.89 0.03
C HIS A 26 1.29 -47.63 0.49
N ARG A 27 2.01 -46.71 -0.17
CA ARG A 27 3.37 -46.31 0.16
C ARG A 27 3.32 -44.99 0.92
N PHE A 28 3.53 -45.08 2.22
CA PHE A 28 3.74 -43.91 3.07
C PHE A 28 5.09 -43.28 2.69
N SER A 29 5.07 -42.23 1.88
CA SER A 29 6.24 -41.35 1.75
C SER A 29 6.25 -40.42 2.95
N THR A 30 7.27 -40.52 3.79
CA THR A 30 7.53 -39.52 4.85
C THR A 30 8.49 -38.50 4.26
N GLU A 31 7.96 -37.41 3.74
CA GLU A 31 8.80 -36.25 3.41
C GLU A 31 9.10 -35.49 4.70
N GLU A 32 10.38 -35.43 5.07
CA GLU A 32 10.85 -34.60 6.17
C GLU A 32 11.00 -33.16 5.67
N HIS A 33 10.17 -32.26 6.20
CA HIS A 33 10.30 -30.83 5.92
C HIS A 33 10.96 -30.12 7.10
N GLU A 34 12.09 -29.46 6.85
CA GLU A 34 12.69 -28.49 7.76
C GLU A 34 11.76 -27.27 7.84
N ARG A 35 11.27 -26.92 9.04
CA ARG A 35 10.56 -25.65 9.23
C ARG A 35 11.56 -24.51 9.07
N LEU A 36 11.42 -23.77 7.98
CA LEU A 36 12.19 -22.56 7.74
C LEU A 36 11.69 -21.46 8.68
N ALA A 37 12.61 -20.79 9.37
CA ALA A 37 12.26 -19.57 10.09
C ALA A 37 12.09 -18.44 9.08
N MET A 38 11.19 -17.48 9.34
CA MET A 38 10.98 -16.32 8.46
C MET A 38 12.25 -15.48 8.27
N VAL A 39 13.22 -15.55 9.19
CA VAL A 39 14.52 -14.90 9.07
C VAL A 39 15.42 -15.51 7.98
N ASP A 40 15.15 -16.75 7.56
CA ASP A 40 15.85 -17.44 6.46
C ASP A 40 15.22 -17.14 5.08
N VAL A 41 14.27 -16.21 5.03
CA VAL A 41 13.48 -15.89 3.84
C VAL A 41 13.86 -14.52 3.29
N ALA A 42 14.11 -14.44 1.99
CA ALA A 42 14.13 -13.19 1.25
C ALA A 42 12.73 -12.83 0.77
N VAL A 43 12.42 -11.55 0.80
CA VAL A 43 11.27 -11.00 0.08
C VAL A 43 11.77 -10.33 -1.19
N HIS A 44 11.08 -10.59 -2.29
CA HIS A 44 11.36 -9.93 -3.55
C HIS A 44 10.89 -8.48 -3.55
N GLN A 45 11.81 -7.52 -3.61
CA GLN A 45 11.48 -6.11 -3.70
C GLN A 45 10.93 -5.78 -5.11
N LYS A 46 9.63 -5.47 -5.18
CA LYS A 46 8.96 -5.02 -6.42
C LYS A 46 9.74 -3.90 -7.14
N GLY A 47 9.83 -4.01 -8.46
CA GLY A 47 10.31 -2.96 -9.38
C GLY A 47 11.82 -2.95 -9.66
N SER A 48 12.67 -3.36 -8.71
CA SER A 48 14.14 -3.38 -8.88
C SER A 48 14.70 -4.76 -9.21
N GLY A 49 13.89 -5.81 -9.00
CA GLY A 49 14.36 -7.20 -9.00
C GLY A 49 15.36 -7.49 -7.88
N ALA A 50 15.46 -6.62 -6.87
CA ALA A 50 16.34 -6.82 -5.73
C ALA A 50 15.65 -7.74 -4.71
N LEU A 51 16.42 -8.62 -4.07
CA LEU A 51 15.95 -9.39 -2.94
C LEU A 51 16.39 -8.66 -1.66
N MET A 52 15.46 -8.48 -0.74
CA MET A 52 15.71 -7.91 0.57
C MET A 52 15.47 -8.99 1.63
N PRO A 53 16.28 -9.03 2.71
CA PRO A 53 15.95 -9.87 3.86
C PRO A 53 14.53 -9.58 4.33
N TYR A 54 13.77 -10.63 4.67
CA TYR A 54 12.47 -10.45 5.28
C TYR A 54 12.60 -9.61 6.55
N SER A 55 11.82 -8.52 6.61
CA SER A 55 11.72 -7.69 7.81
C SER A 55 10.26 -7.56 8.20
N ARG A 56 9.93 -8.15 9.35
CA ARG A 56 8.59 -8.04 9.95
C ARG A 56 8.20 -6.59 10.17
N LEU A 57 9.18 -5.73 10.51
CA LEU A 57 8.96 -4.30 10.68
C LEU A 57 8.51 -3.66 9.35
N VAL A 58 9.25 -3.91 8.27
CA VAL A 58 8.96 -3.34 6.94
C VAL A 58 7.62 -3.85 6.40
N LEU A 59 7.34 -5.14 6.53
CA LEU A 59 6.04 -5.70 6.14
C LEU A 59 4.91 -5.09 6.98
N GLY A 60 5.11 -4.95 8.29
CA GLY A 60 4.14 -4.33 9.18
C GLY A 60 3.85 -2.88 8.85
N GLU A 61 4.86 -2.07 8.53
CA GLU A 61 4.68 -0.71 8.05
C GLU A 61 3.94 -0.66 6.73
N THR A 62 4.29 -1.56 5.80
CA THR A 62 3.62 -1.68 4.50
C THR A 62 2.14 -2.03 4.66
N LEU A 63 1.80 -2.94 5.58
CA LEU A 63 0.42 -3.29 5.89
C LEU A 63 -0.32 -2.15 6.57
N ARG A 64 0.29 -1.45 7.53
CA ARG A 64 -0.32 -0.26 8.16
C ARG A 64 -0.67 0.80 7.12
N ASP A 65 0.29 1.10 6.23
CA ASP A 65 0.09 2.05 5.14
C ASP A 65 -1.01 1.59 4.17
N SER A 66 -1.04 0.29 3.83
CA SER A 66 -2.00 -0.27 2.86
C SER A 66 -3.41 -0.41 3.42
N LEU A 67 -3.54 -0.60 4.73
CA LEU A 67 -4.83 -0.66 5.40
C LEU A 67 -5.35 0.74 5.77
N PHE A 68 -4.60 1.80 5.49
CA PHE A 68 -4.93 3.19 5.87
C PHE A 68 -5.25 3.36 7.36
N ILE A 69 -4.66 2.49 8.18
CA ILE A 69 -4.93 2.37 9.59
C ILE A 69 -4.14 3.45 10.33
N SER A 70 -4.81 4.22 11.20
CA SER A 70 -4.13 5.16 12.10
C SER A 70 -3.29 4.40 13.14
N ALA A 71 -2.22 5.02 13.63
CA ALA A 71 -1.37 4.48 14.68
C ALA A 71 -2.06 4.50 16.06
N SER A 72 -3.16 3.77 16.22
CA SER A 72 -3.80 3.51 17.52
C SER A 72 -3.35 2.16 18.07
N ALA A 73 -3.47 1.95 19.38
CA ALA A 73 -3.06 0.70 20.03
C ALA A 73 -3.84 -0.52 19.50
N ASN A 74 -5.18 -0.40 19.38
CA ASN A 74 -6.04 -1.47 18.85
C ASN A 74 -5.65 -1.87 17.42
N ASN A 75 -5.30 -0.87 16.63
CA ASN A 75 -4.85 -1.04 15.26
C ASN A 75 -3.48 -1.72 15.17
N ALA A 76 -2.56 -1.39 16.08
CA ALA A 76 -1.25 -2.02 16.15
C ALA A 76 -1.35 -3.52 16.50
N VAL A 77 -2.21 -3.88 17.46
CA VAL A 77 -2.50 -5.28 17.82
C VAL A 77 -3.09 -6.03 16.63
N PHE A 78 -4.12 -5.47 15.98
CA PHE A 78 -4.72 -6.09 14.79
C PHE A 78 -3.69 -6.36 13.69
N VAL A 79 -2.81 -5.41 13.39
CA VAL A 79 -1.76 -5.58 12.38
C VAL A 79 -0.73 -6.63 12.82
N ALA A 80 -0.35 -6.65 14.09
CA ALA A 80 0.59 -7.65 14.62
C ALA A 80 0.02 -9.08 14.50
N ASP A 81 -1.25 -9.28 14.86
CA ASP A 81 -1.95 -10.56 14.74
C ASP A 81 -2.12 -10.98 13.27
N LEU A 82 -2.43 -10.02 12.40
CA LEU A 82 -2.54 -10.27 10.96
C LEU A 82 -1.19 -10.70 10.38
N LEU A 83 -0.10 -10.02 10.75
CA LEU A 83 1.26 -10.38 10.33
C LEU A 83 1.61 -11.80 10.75
N GLU A 84 1.33 -12.17 11.99
CA GLU A 84 1.61 -13.52 12.49
C GLU A 84 0.87 -14.59 11.67
N ARG A 85 -0.42 -14.38 11.39
CA ARG A 85 -1.19 -15.32 10.56
C ARG A 85 -0.70 -15.38 9.11
N VAL A 86 -0.30 -14.24 8.55
CA VAL A 86 0.29 -14.16 7.20
C VAL A 86 1.62 -14.91 7.14
N GLU A 87 2.51 -14.70 8.11
CA GLU A 87 3.78 -15.42 8.24
C GLU A 87 3.56 -16.93 8.37
N GLN A 88 2.63 -17.36 9.23
CA GLN A 88 2.27 -18.76 9.39
C GLN A 88 1.74 -19.36 8.07
N ARG A 89 0.91 -18.62 7.32
CA ARG A 89 0.38 -19.07 6.03
C ARG A 89 1.48 -19.20 4.97
N ILE A 90 2.36 -18.21 4.87
CA ILE A 90 3.51 -18.23 3.95
C ILE A 90 4.41 -19.42 4.28
N THR A 91 4.71 -19.64 5.56
CA THR A 91 5.53 -20.76 6.05
C THR A 91 4.86 -22.12 5.78
N ARG A 92 3.53 -22.24 5.89
CA ARG A 92 2.84 -23.50 5.53
C ARG A 92 2.86 -23.77 4.03
N ARG A 93 2.78 -22.72 3.21
CA ARG A 93 2.86 -22.83 1.74
C ARG A 93 4.30 -22.94 1.23
N SER A 94 5.31 -22.74 2.10
CA SER A 94 6.72 -22.71 1.70
C SER A 94 7.25 -24.03 1.13
N ILE A 95 6.51 -25.12 1.31
CA ILE A 95 6.77 -26.42 0.66
C ILE A 95 6.86 -26.27 -0.87
N HIS A 96 6.18 -25.27 -1.46
CA HIS A 96 6.23 -24.99 -2.90
C HIS A 96 7.05 -23.75 -3.29
N LEU A 97 7.74 -23.11 -2.34
CA LEU A 97 8.52 -21.92 -2.67
C LEU A 97 9.83 -22.32 -3.35
N ARG A 98 10.24 -21.47 -4.30
CA ARG A 98 11.47 -21.69 -5.07
C ARG A 98 12.68 -21.59 -4.13
N ARG A 99 13.43 -22.69 -4.02
CA ARG A 99 14.73 -22.68 -3.36
C ARG A 99 15.66 -21.74 -4.12
N VAL A 100 16.37 -20.88 -3.39
CA VAL A 100 17.38 -20.00 -3.99
C VAL A 100 18.58 -20.84 -4.35
N THR A 101 19.04 -20.74 -5.60
CA THR A 101 20.27 -21.42 -6.02
C THR A 101 21.50 -20.71 -5.45
N GLU A 102 22.61 -21.42 -5.29
CA GLU A 102 23.85 -20.81 -4.77
C GLU A 102 24.32 -19.63 -5.64
N ASN A 103 24.26 -19.80 -6.97
CA ASN A 103 24.55 -18.73 -7.93
C ASN A 103 23.68 -17.47 -7.75
N GLU A 104 22.42 -17.63 -7.32
CA GLU A 104 21.54 -16.49 -7.04
C GLU A 104 21.90 -15.80 -5.73
N ARG A 105 22.26 -16.56 -4.69
CA ARG A 105 22.78 -16.00 -3.44
C ARG A 105 24.03 -15.18 -3.68
N GLU A 106 24.97 -15.71 -4.47
CA GLU A 106 26.21 -15.01 -4.83
C GLU A 106 25.94 -13.73 -5.63
N ARG A 107 25.03 -13.77 -6.61
CA ARG A 107 24.63 -12.58 -7.39
C ARG A 107 23.99 -11.50 -6.53
N LEU A 108 23.17 -11.89 -5.54
CA LEU A 108 22.54 -10.96 -4.62
C LEU A 108 23.54 -10.32 -3.68
N ALA A 109 24.44 -11.12 -3.10
CA ALA A 109 25.51 -10.65 -2.24
C ALA A 109 26.39 -9.63 -3.00
N ALA A 110 26.84 -9.98 -4.22
CA ALA A 110 27.67 -9.12 -5.05
C ALA A 110 26.94 -7.83 -5.48
N ARG A 111 25.63 -7.90 -5.78
CA ARG A 111 24.83 -6.71 -6.14
C ARG A 111 24.65 -5.79 -4.94
N SER A 112 24.39 -6.32 -3.75
CA SER A 112 24.23 -5.55 -2.52
C SER A 112 25.52 -4.82 -2.14
N GLU A 113 26.66 -5.52 -2.22
CA GLU A 113 27.99 -4.95 -1.98
C GLU A 113 28.29 -3.80 -2.96
N LYS A 114 27.98 -3.99 -4.25
CA LYS A 114 28.20 -2.98 -5.29
C LYS A 114 27.33 -1.72 -5.14
N LEU A 115 26.14 -1.85 -4.56
CA LEU A 115 25.25 -0.71 -4.29
C LEU A 115 25.70 0.11 -3.07
N GLY A 116 26.67 -0.38 -2.28
CA GLY A 116 27.13 0.30 -1.06
C GLY A 116 26.03 0.49 -0.01
N THR A 117 24.93 -0.26 -0.13
CA THR A 117 23.70 -0.06 0.63
C THR A 117 23.62 -0.88 1.92
N MET A 118 24.57 -1.78 2.18
CA MET A 118 24.52 -2.69 3.32
C MET A 118 25.82 -2.69 4.14
N ASP A 119 25.65 -2.80 5.45
CA ASP A 119 26.73 -3.14 6.37
C ASP A 119 27.18 -4.60 6.15
N PRO A 120 28.33 -5.02 6.72
CA PRO A 120 28.81 -6.40 6.61
C PRO A 120 27.78 -7.45 7.08
N GLY A 121 26.89 -7.10 8.02
CA GLY A 121 25.84 -7.99 8.52
C GLY A 121 24.74 -8.27 7.50
N GLY A 122 24.40 -7.30 6.64
CA GLY A 122 23.43 -7.48 5.57
C GLY A 122 23.88 -8.48 4.49
N ALA A 123 25.17 -8.51 4.18
CA ALA A 123 25.73 -9.47 3.21
C ALA A 123 25.69 -10.91 3.75
N GLU A 124 25.97 -11.10 5.03
CA GLU A 124 25.87 -12.40 5.70
C GLU A 124 24.41 -12.87 5.77
N ALA A 125 23.47 -11.97 6.11
CA ALA A 125 22.05 -12.26 6.09
C ALA A 125 21.56 -12.71 4.70
N LEU A 126 22.03 -12.07 3.62
CA LEU A 126 21.71 -12.49 2.24
C LEU A 126 22.24 -13.89 1.90
N ARG A 127 23.39 -14.29 2.44
CA ARG A 127 23.94 -15.64 2.24
C ARG A 127 23.15 -16.70 3.01
N ALA A 128 22.56 -16.33 4.14
CA ALA A 128 21.73 -17.23 4.95
C ALA A 128 20.36 -17.52 4.31
N ILE A 129 19.93 -16.73 3.33
CA ILE A 129 18.61 -16.86 2.69
C ILE A 129 18.48 -18.17 1.92
N ARG A 130 17.46 -18.95 2.28
CA ARG A 130 17.16 -20.25 1.67
C ARG A 130 16.03 -20.18 0.66
N VAL A 131 15.09 -19.28 0.87
CA VAL A 131 13.83 -19.21 0.12
C VAL A 131 13.49 -17.78 -0.24
N VAL A 132 12.90 -17.59 -1.43
CA VAL A 132 12.35 -16.31 -1.87
C VAL A 132 10.83 -16.38 -1.84
N VAL A 133 10.22 -15.39 -1.19
CA VAL A 133 8.79 -15.14 -1.25
C VAL A 133 8.55 -13.96 -2.19
N ASN A 134 7.68 -14.14 -3.17
CA ASN A 134 7.32 -13.04 -4.05
C ASN A 134 6.28 -12.15 -3.36
N ASP A 135 6.28 -10.86 -3.69
CA ASP A 135 5.26 -9.93 -3.21
C ASP A 135 3.83 -10.41 -3.54
N GLY A 136 3.63 -11.13 -4.65
CA GLY A 136 2.34 -11.74 -5.00
C GLY A 136 1.90 -12.82 -4.00
N ASP A 137 2.83 -13.59 -3.44
CA ASP A 137 2.55 -14.62 -2.44
C ASP A 137 2.15 -13.97 -1.10
N ILE A 138 2.82 -12.89 -0.73
CA ILE A 138 2.45 -12.06 0.43
C ILE A 138 1.06 -11.46 0.21
N GLU A 139 0.81 -10.90 -0.97
CA GLU A 139 -0.48 -10.29 -1.32
C GLU A 139 -1.62 -11.30 -1.25
N ALA A 140 -1.42 -12.50 -1.79
CA ALA A 140 -2.39 -13.59 -1.72
C ALA A 140 -2.58 -14.10 -0.28
N ALA A 141 -1.52 -14.16 0.53
CA ALA A 141 -1.62 -14.56 1.93
C ALA A 141 -2.42 -13.55 2.76
N VAL A 142 -2.17 -12.25 2.58
CA VAL A 142 -2.91 -11.18 3.27
C VAL A 142 -4.39 -11.18 2.86
N ASP A 143 -4.70 -11.30 1.56
CA ASP A 143 -6.10 -11.37 1.11
C ASP A 143 -6.81 -12.63 1.66
N ALA A 144 -6.13 -13.77 1.68
CA ALA A 144 -6.66 -15.01 2.26
C ALA A 144 -6.91 -14.89 3.77
N GLU A 145 -6.10 -14.14 4.52
CA GLU A 145 -6.35 -13.88 5.93
C GLU A 145 -7.49 -12.87 6.16
N LEU A 146 -7.55 -11.80 5.38
CA LEU A 146 -8.59 -10.79 5.49
C LEU A 146 -9.97 -11.28 5.02
N SER A 147 -10.04 -12.31 4.18
CA SER A 147 -11.29 -12.91 3.70
C SER A 147 -11.95 -13.87 4.69
N GLN A 148 -11.22 -14.40 5.67
CA GLN A 148 -11.76 -15.39 6.62
C GLN A 148 -12.76 -14.81 7.62
N SER A 149 -12.65 -13.54 7.97
CA SER A 149 -13.48 -12.93 9.02
C SER A 149 -14.43 -11.87 8.48
N GLN A 150 -15.68 -11.89 8.97
CA GLN A 150 -16.64 -10.82 8.71
C GLN A 150 -16.16 -9.47 9.26
N LYS A 151 -15.42 -9.47 10.38
CA LYS A 151 -14.90 -8.25 11.01
C LYS A 151 -13.81 -7.56 10.17
N THR A 152 -13.17 -8.29 9.25
CA THR A 152 -12.08 -7.77 8.42
C THR A 152 -12.51 -7.41 7.00
N ARG A 153 -13.80 -7.46 6.68
CA ARG A 153 -14.29 -7.18 5.31
C ARG A 153 -13.88 -5.78 4.83
N SER A 154 -14.08 -4.74 5.63
CA SER A 154 -13.66 -3.37 5.28
C SER A 154 -12.14 -3.25 5.13
N HIS A 155 -11.37 -3.96 5.98
CA HIS A 155 -9.91 -4.03 5.88
C HIS A 155 -9.45 -4.70 4.57
N ARG A 156 -10.17 -5.74 4.11
CA ARG A 156 -9.91 -6.38 2.82
C ARG A 156 -10.11 -5.40 1.65
N VAL A 157 -11.17 -4.59 1.69
CA VAL A 157 -11.40 -3.56 0.66
C VAL A 157 -10.29 -2.51 0.66
N LEU A 158 -9.89 -2.03 1.84
CA LEU A 158 -8.79 -1.07 1.99
C LEU A 158 -7.47 -1.63 1.44
N TYR A 159 -7.18 -2.87 1.79
CA TYR A 159 -6.03 -3.58 1.27
C TYR A 159 -6.06 -3.70 -0.25
N ALA A 160 -7.20 -4.10 -0.83
CA ALA A 160 -7.37 -4.20 -2.28
C ALA A 160 -7.23 -2.84 -2.97
N LEU A 161 -7.83 -1.77 -2.43
CA LEU A 161 -7.63 -0.41 -2.93
C LEU A 161 -6.15 -0.02 -2.93
N ALA A 162 -5.42 -0.31 -1.86
CA ALA A 162 -3.99 0.03 -1.76
C ALA A 162 -3.10 -0.83 -2.65
N VAL A 163 -3.43 -2.10 -2.82
CA VAL A 163 -2.69 -3.06 -3.63
C VAL A 163 -3.19 -3.00 -5.06
N GLN A 164 -4.35 -3.56 -5.38
CA GLN A 164 -4.88 -3.64 -6.73
C GLN A 164 -5.10 -2.28 -7.39
N GLY A 165 -5.34 -1.21 -6.61
CA GLY A 165 -5.47 0.14 -7.18
C GLY A 165 -4.20 0.77 -7.78
N ARG A 166 -3.03 0.12 -7.75
CA ARG A 166 -1.77 0.65 -8.33
C ARG A 166 -1.54 0.13 -9.75
N GLN A 167 -1.19 1.01 -10.69
CA GLN A 167 -1.00 0.76 -12.13
C GLN A 167 0.47 0.56 -12.54
N GLY A 168 1.26 -0.17 -11.74
CA GLY A 168 2.70 -0.34 -11.99
C GLY A 168 3.04 -1.50 -12.93
N SER A 169 3.99 -1.30 -13.85
CA SER A 169 4.48 -2.31 -14.81
C SER A 169 5.11 -3.56 -14.17
N ALA A 170 5.57 -3.46 -12.92
CA ALA A 170 6.21 -4.54 -12.18
C ALA A 170 5.22 -5.47 -11.45
N ARG A 171 3.93 -5.46 -11.83
CA ARG A 171 2.88 -6.23 -11.14
C ARG A 171 2.33 -7.34 -12.03
N VAL A 172 1.93 -8.42 -11.38
CA VAL A 172 1.25 -9.56 -12.02
C VAL A 172 -0.08 -9.13 -12.65
N HIS A 173 -0.73 -8.12 -12.07
CA HIS A 173 -1.99 -7.57 -12.56
C HIS A 173 -1.81 -6.10 -12.98
N PRO A 174 -2.52 -5.65 -14.03
CA PRO A 174 -2.40 -4.28 -14.56
C PRO A 174 -2.85 -3.19 -13.57
N GLY A 175 -3.50 -3.59 -12.48
CA GLY A 175 -4.10 -2.70 -11.49
C GLY A 175 -5.39 -2.05 -11.99
N TRP A 176 -6.18 -1.52 -11.06
CA TRP A 176 -7.44 -0.86 -11.38
C TRP A 176 -7.20 0.46 -12.10
N LYS A 177 -7.95 0.71 -13.16
CA LYS A 177 -7.90 1.94 -13.94
C LYS A 177 -8.78 3.01 -13.30
N ASP A 178 -9.99 2.64 -12.93
CA ASP A 178 -11.01 3.54 -12.42
C ASP A 178 -12.01 2.80 -11.51
N ALA A 179 -13.13 3.43 -11.17
CA ALA A 179 -14.12 2.84 -10.28
C ALA A 179 -14.81 1.58 -10.83
N ASP A 180 -14.82 1.32 -12.15
CA ASP A 180 -15.45 0.12 -12.70
C ASP A 180 -14.69 -1.13 -12.25
N ASP A 181 -13.36 -1.12 -12.39
CA ASP A 181 -12.52 -2.25 -11.96
C ASP A 181 -12.64 -2.52 -10.44
N ALA A 182 -12.81 -1.45 -9.65
CA ALA A 182 -13.03 -1.57 -8.21
C ALA A 182 -14.41 -2.18 -7.88
N LEU A 183 -15.45 -1.80 -8.62
CA LEU A 183 -16.80 -2.34 -8.47
C LEU A 183 -16.88 -3.80 -8.90
N GLU A 184 -16.27 -4.16 -10.03
CA GLU A 184 -16.18 -5.55 -10.48
C GLU A 184 -15.52 -6.44 -9.42
N TRP A 185 -14.41 -5.95 -8.83
CA TRP A 185 -13.76 -6.66 -7.73
C TRP A 185 -14.63 -6.75 -6.49
N LEU A 186 -15.33 -5.67 -6.10
CA LEU A 186 -16.23 -5.68 -4.94
C LEU A 186 -17.35 -6.70 -5.10
N LEU A 187 -18.00 -6.77 -6.25
CA LEU A 187 -19.06 -7.74 -6.53
C LEU A 187 -18.53 -9.18 -6.50
N THR A 188 -17.33 -9.40 -7.04
CA THR A 188 -16.67 -10.72 -7.00
C THR A 188 -16.28 -11.13 -5.58
N ALA A 189 -15.69 -10.21 -4.81
CA ALA A 189 -15.19 -10.47 -3.46
C ALA A 189 -16.32 -10.55 -2.42
N PHE A 190 -17.46 -9.91 -2.69
CA PHE A 190 -18.59 -9.78 -1.78
C PHE A 190 -19.92 -10.02 -2.52
N PRO A 191 -20.30 -11.29 -2.80
CA PRO A 191 -21.47 -11.61 -3.61
C PRO A 191 -22.83 -11.13 -3.07
N HIS A 192 -22.90 -10.73 -1.79
CA HIS A 192 -24.11 -10.15 -1.20
C HIS A 192 -24.38 -8.71 -1.67
N LEU A 193 -23.46 -8.10 -2.43
CA LEU A 193 -23.65 -6.80 -3.07
C LEU A 193 -24.29 -6.92 -4.47
N THR A 194 -24.41 -8.14 -5.00
CA THR A 194 -24.81 -8.44 -6.39
C THR A 194 -26.28 -8.19 -6.69
N ASP A 195 -27.13 -8.01 -5.67
CA ASP A 195 -28.54 -7.70 -5.86
C ASP A 195 -28.79 -6.30 -6.46
N GLN A 196 -27.73 -5.51 -6.70
CA GLN A 196 -27.79 -4.20 -7.31
C GLN A 196 -27.27 -4.24 -8.76
N GLU A 197 -28.10 -3.85 -9.72
CA GLU A 197 -27.66 -3.60 -11.09
C GLU A 197 -26.64 -2.45 -11.10
N LEU A 198 -25.45 -2.69 -11.68
CA LEU A 198 -24.47 -1.65 -11.83
C LEU A 198 -24.99 -0.59 -12.82
N PRO A 199 -25.05 0.69 -12.43
CA PRO A 199 -25.46 1.74 -13.34
C PRO A 199 -24.42 1.90 -14.45
N LYS A 200 -24.88 2.27 -15.63
CA LYS A 200 -23.97 2.64 -16.72
C LYS A 200 -23.20 3.90 -16.32
N ARG A 201 -21.87 3.86 -16.51
CA ARG A 201 -21.02 5.03 -16.33
C ARG A 201 -21.50 6.18 -17.22
N MET A 202 -21.76 7.33 -16.62
CA MET A 202 -22.00 8.55 -17.37
C MET A 202 -20.70 9.06 -18.00
N ALA A 203 -20.77 9.44 -19.28
CA ALA A 203 -19.61 9.92 -20.01
C ALA A 203 -19.09 11.24 -19.41
N THR A 204 -17.76 11.36 -19.34
CA THR A 204 -17.10 12.62 -18.97
C THR A 204 -15.97 12.93 -19.93
N THR A 205 -15.83 14.21 -20.26
CA THR A 205 -14.75 14.70 -21.11
C THR A 205 -13.60 15.16 -20.22
N PRO A 206 -12.37 14.67 -20.44
CA PRO A 206 -11.18 15.20 -19.77
C PRO A 206 -10.98 16.68 -20.10
N VAL A 207 -10.67 17.48 -19.10
CA VAL A 207 -10.33 18.89 -19.21
C VAL A 207 -8.92 19.10 -18.70
N GLN A 208 -8.11 19.81 -19.49
CA GLN A 208 -6.78 20.22 -19.10
C GLN A 208 -6.89 21.35 -18.07
N VAL A 209 -6.23 21.19 -16.93
CA VAL A 209 -6.23 22.17 -15.84
C VAL A 209 -4.78 22.49 -15.50
N ALA A 210 -4.41 23.76 -15.59
CA ALA A 210 -3.08 24.20 -15.16
C ALA A 210 -2.96 24.12 -13.62
N ILE A 211 -1.78 23.74 -13.13
CA ILE A 211 -1.51 23.78 -11.69
C ILE A 211 -1.47 25.25 -11.25
N PRO A 212 -2.33 25.68 -10.30
CA PRO A 212 -2.42 27.07 -9.92
C PRO A 212 -1.19 27.53 -9.13
N THR A 213 -0.78 28.77 -9.34
CA THR A 213 0.26 29.42 -8.53
C THR A 213 -0.38 30.04 -7.29
N VAL A 214 0.06 29.61 -6.11
CA VAL A 214 -0.44 30.10 -4.82
C VAL A 214 0.55 31.10 -4.24
N ARG A 215 0.07 32.32 -3.94
CA ARG A 215 0.93 33.40 -3.39
C ARG A 215 1.06 33.33 -1.87
N GLU A 216 -0.02 32.91 -1.21
CA GLU A 216 -0.12 32.87 0.25
C GLU A 216 -0.66 31.50 0.67
N THR A 217 0.00 30.87 1.63
CA THR A 217 -0.44 29.60 2.19
C THR A 217 -0.87 29.78 3.64
N PRO A 218 -1.81 28.95 4.15
CA PRO A 218 -2.18 29.02 5.55
C PRO A 218 -0.96 28.85 6.45
N ARG A 219 -0.91 29.60 7.55
CA ARG A 219 0.18 29.46 8.52
C ARG A 219 -0.12 28.36 9.53
N TYR A 220 -1.40 28.17 9.85
CA TYR A 220 -1.83 27.20 10.85
C TYR A 220 -2.98 26.32 10.36
N VAL A 221 -3.03 25.10 10.90
CA VAL A 221 -4.17 24.20 10.75
C VAL A 221 -4.82 23.99 12.10
N LEU A 222 -6.15 24.17 12.15
CA LEU A 222 -6.97 23.77 13.29
C LEU A 222 -7.42 22.31 13.10
N LYS A 223 -7.04 21.45 14.04
CA LYS A 223 -7.41 20.03 14.07
C LYS A 223 -8.83 19.87 14.63
N ARG A 224 -9.41 18.67 14.47
CA ARG A 224 -10.78 18.34 14.92
C ARG A 224 -10.96 18.48 16.44
N ASP A 225 -9.91 18.25 17.21
CA ASP A 225 -9.85 18.44 18.67
C ASP A 225 -9.66 19.91 19.09
N GLY A 226 -9.63 20.85 18.13
CA GLY A 226 -9.37 22.25 18.38
C GLY A 226 -7.89 22.60 18.56
N ILE A 227 -6.97 21.62 18.47
CA ILE A 227 -5.54 21.90 18.58
C ILE A 227 -5.08 22.61 17.32
N ARG A 228 -4.42 23.76 17.50
CA ARG A 228 -3.76 24.51 16.44
C ARG A 228 -2.34 23.99 16.27
N SER A 229 -1.91 23.79 15.02
CA SER A 229 -0.55 23.41 14.68
C SER A 229 -0.06 24.19 13.47
N ASP A 230 1.25 24.29 13.30
CA ASP A 230 1.83 24.88 12.08
C ASP A 230 1.42 24.08 10.85
N PHE A 231 1.12 24.80 9.77
CA PHE A 231 0.84 24.16 8.49
C PHE A 231 2.14 23.77 7.79
N ASP A 232 2.25 22.48 7.47
CA ASP A 232 3.36 21.93 6.69
C ASP A 232 2.83 21.47 5.32
N ILE A 233 3.16 22.25 4.28
CA ILE A 233 2.81 21.98 2.88
C ILE A 233 3.38 20.62 2.44
N GLY A 234 4.61 20.32 2.81
CA GLY A 234 5.27 19.06 2.47
C GLY A 234 4.53 17.87 3.09
N ARG A 235 4.09 17.98 4.35
CA ARG A 235 3.26 16.96 5.00
C ARG A 235 1.90 16.80 4.32
N PHE A 236 1.28 17.91 3.91
CA PHE A 236 0.01 17.86 3.18
C PHE A 236 0.18 17.20 1.80
N LYS A 237 1.20 17.58 1.02
CA LYS A 237 1.55 16.96 -0.26
C LYS A 237 1.82 15.46 -0.10
N ARG A 238 2.60 15.04 0.91
CA ARG A 238 2.84 13.62 1.19
C ARG A 238 1.53 12.88 1.52
N ALA A 239 0.60 13.50 2.23
CA ALA A 239 -0.70 12.90 2.54
C ALA A 239 -1.58 12.70 1.28
N VAL A 240 -1.54 13.65 0.34
CA VAL A 240 -2.19 13.53 -0.98
C VAL A 240 -1.49 12.45 -1.82
N GLY A 241 -0.16 12.48 -1.87
CA GLY A 241 0.66 11.49 -2.58
C GLY A 241 0.42 10.06 -2.11
N LYS A 242 0.17 9.83 -0.82
CA LYS A 242 -0.21 8.49 -0.30
C LYS A 242 -1.47 7.92 -0.99
N ALA A 243 -2.46 8.75 -1.31
CA ALA A 243 -3.66 8.31 -2.03
C ALA A 243 -3.35 7.98 -3.51
N LEU A 244 -2.47 8.77 -4.12
CA LEU A 244 -2.04 8.65 -5.52
C LEU A 244 -0.90 7.63 -5.74
N ARG A 245 -0.39 6.99 -4.69
CA ARG A 245 0.75 6.09 -4.80
C ARG A 245 0.51 4.96 -5.80
N GLY A 246 1.45 4.80 -6.73
CA GLY A 246 1.43 3.83 -7.82
C GLY A 246 0.38 4.13 -8.89
N ARG A 247 -0.15 5.36 -8.97
CA ARG A 247 -1.04 5.80 -10.05
C ARG A 247 -0.20 6.40 -11.18
N ARG A 248 -0.73 6.41 -12.40
CA ARG A 248 -0.08 7.13 -13.51
C ARG A 248 0.02 8.63 -13.18
N ASP A 249 1.17 9.22 -13.46
CA ASP A 249 1.47 10.65 -13.26
C ASP A 249 1.26 11.08 -11.79
N GLU A 250 1.63 10.23 -10.83
CA GLU A 250 1.34 10.42 -9.40
C GLU A 250 1.84 11.75 -8.85
N ASP A 251 3.08 12.15 -9.21
CA ASP A 251 3.68 13.39 -8.71
C ASP A 251 2.96 14.62 -9.23
N MET A 252 2.69 14.66 -10.54
CA MET A 252 1.97 15.78 -11.18
C MET A 252 0.54 15.89 -10.63
N LYS A 253 -0.17 14.76 -10.45
CA LYS A 253 -1.49 14.75 -9.81
C LYS A 253 -1.42 15.22 -8.35
N ALA A 254 -0.39 14.79 -7.61
CA ALA A 254 -0.22 15.18 -6.21
C ALA A 254 0.03 16.68 -6.09
N ASP A 255 0.84 17.26 -6.98
CA ASP A 255 1.03 18.71 -7.08
C ASP A 255 -0.28 19.42 -7.45
N GLY A 256 -0.97 19.00 -8.52
CA GLY A 256 -2.22 19.61 -8.96
C GLY A 256 -3.30 19.63 -7.86
N VAL A 257 -3.49 18.51 -7.16
CA VAL A 257 -4.44 18.43 -6.03
C VAL A 257 -3.97 19.29 -4.85
N THR A 258 -2.67 19.28 -4.53
CA THR A 258 -2.12 20.05 -3.41
C THR A 258 -2.27 21.55 -3.64
N TRP A 259 -1.76 22.06 -4.75
CA TRP A 259 -1.81 23.48 -5.08
C TRP A 259 -3.22 23.93 -5.42
N GLY A 260 -4.03 23.09 -6.08
CA GLY A 260 -5.46 23.32 -6.27
C GLY A 260 -6.21 23.48 -4.95
N THR A 261 -5.89 22.68 -3.94
CA THR A 261 -6.47 22.81 -2.60
C THR A 261 -6.06 24.12 -1.95
N LEU A 262 -4.76 24.46 -2.00
CA LEU A 262 -4.22 25.67 -1.41
C LEU A 262 -4.76 26.94 -2.06
N ALA A 263 -4.96 26.93 -3.38
CA ALA A 263 -5.57 28.06 -4.09
C ALA A 263 -6.98 28.38 -3.58
N ARG A 264 -7.78 27.35 -3.22
CA ARG A 264 -9.14 27.53 -2.69
C ARG A 264 -9.19 28.02 -1.24
N VAL A 265 -8.08 27.96 -0.51
CA VAL A 265 -7.97 28.46 0.87
C VAL A 265 -6.98 29.63 1.00
N GLN A 266 -6.53 30.17 -0.14
CA GLN A 266 -5.61 31.30 -0.17
C GLN A 266 -6.23 32.50 0.58
N GLY A 267 -5.38 33.22 1.33
CA GLY A 267 -5.80 34.33 2.20
C GLY A 267 -6.27 33.91 3.60
N GLN A 268 -6.46 32.61 3.86
CA GLN A 268 -6.80 32.12 5.21
C GLN A 268 -5.53 31.87 6.02
N VAL A 269 -5.34 32.61 7.12
CA VAL A 269 -4.18 32.42 8.02
C VAL A 269 -4.29 31.10 8.80
N VAL A 270 -5.51 30.72 9.18
CA VAL A 270 -5.84 29.47 9.89
C VAL A 270 -6.89 28.72 9.08
N VAL A 271 -6.65 27.45 8.77
CA VAL A 271 -7.58 26.60 8.01
C VAL A 271 -7.95 25.36 8.82
N HIS A 272 -9.19 24.90 8.73
CA HIS A 272 -9.59 23.66 9.41
C HIS A 272 -9.07 22.42 8.66
N SER A 273 -8.60 21.39 9.37
CA SER A 273 -8.08 20.18 8.72
C SER A 273 -9.13 19.43 7.91
N SER A 274 -10.41 19.52 8.32
CA SER A 274 -11.52 18.94 7.55
C SER A 274 -11.76 19.69 6.24
N GLN A 275 -11.64 21.03 6.23
CA GLN A 275 -11.80 21.85 5.03
C GLN A 275 -10.76 21.49 3.97
N LEU A 276 -9.48 21.38 4.37
CA LEU A 276 -8.42 20.89 3.47
C LEU A 276 -8.72 19.49 2.92
N SER A 277 -9.24 18.60 3.77
CA SER A 277 -9.53 17.22 3.40
C SER A 277 -10.71 17.12 2.42
N VAL A 278 -11.76 17.91 2.62
CA VAL A 278 -12.94 17.97 1.72
C VAL A 278 -12.54 18.51 0.36
N ILE A 279 -11.79 19.62 0.31
CA ILE A 279 -11.33 20.19 -0.95
C ILE A 279 -10.41 19.22 -1.70
N ALA A 280 -9.48 18.59 -1.00
CA ALA A 280 -8.59 17.59 -1.59
C ALA A 280 -9.38 16.38 -2.11
N LEU A 281 -10.43 15.92 -1.41
CA LEU A 281 -11.32 14.87 -1.89
C LEU A 281 -12.04 15.26 -3.17
N GLU A 282 -12.59 16.47 -3.27
CA GLU A 282 -13.25 16.94 -4.49
C GLU A 282 -12.30 16.94 -5.68
N LEU A 283 -11.07 17.43 -5.49
CA LEU A 283 -10.06 17.45 -6.54
C LEU A 283 -9.60 16.03 -6.91
N LEU A 284 -9.42 15.13 -5.93
CA LEU A 284 -9.11 13.73 -6.20
C LEU A 284 -10.25 13.06 -6.97
N ARG A 285 -11.51 13.33 -6.63
CA ARG A 285 -12.69 12.79 -7.35
C ARG A 285 -12.66 13.15 -8.84
N ALA A 286 -12.25 14.38 -9.14
CA ALA A 286 -12.08 14.85 -10.52
C ALA A 286 -10.80 14.30 -11.19
N THR A 287 -9.76 13.95 -10.43
CA THR A 287 -8.43 13.62 -10.99
C THR A 287 -8.20 12.12 -11.15
N ASP A 288 -8.56 11.33 -10.14
CA ASP A 288 -8.29 9.89 -10.08
C ASP A 288 -9.27 9.19 -9.12
N GLU A 289 -10.20 8.42 -9.68
CA GLU A 289 -11.29 7.76 -8.95
C GLU A 289 -10.78 6.77 -7.89
N ILE A 290 -9.67 6.07 -8.14
CA ILE A 290 -9.10 5.12 -7.19
C ILE A 290 -8.41 5.85 -6.03
N ALA A 291 -7.65 6.90 -6.33
CA ALA A 291 -7.05 7.75 -5.30
C ALA A 291 -8.13 8.44 -4.45
N TYR A 292 -9.24 8.85 -5.08
CA TYR A 292 -10.41 9.34 -4.37
C TYR A 292 -10.96 8.30 -3.40
N LEU A 293 -11.25 7.07 -3.84
CA LEU A 293 -11.79 6.02 -2.97
C LEU A 293 -10.87 5.74 -1.78
N ARG A 294 -9.55 5.65 -2.01
CA ARG A 294 -8.54 5.49 -0.95
C ARG A 294 -8.61 6.59 0.10
N ALA A 295 -8.70 7.84 -0.35
CA ALA A 295 -8.79 8.99 0.55
C ALA A 295 -10.16 9.07 1.24
N ALA A 296 -11.24 8.75 0.53
CA ALA A 296 -12.62 8.85 0.99
C ALA A 296 -12.88 7.92 2.16
N VAL A 297 -12.38 6.68 2.15
CA VAL A 297 -12.57 5.75 3.28
C VAL A 297 -12.08 6.36 4.59
N ARG A 298 -10.92 7.02 4.57
CA ARG A 298 -10.36 7.68 5.76
C ARG A 298 -11.10 8.97 6.12
N VAL A 299 -11.37 9.82 5.14
CA VAL A 299 -11.90 11.18 5.39
C VAL A 299 -13.40 11.15 5.73
N LYS A 300 -14.18 10.30 5.04
CA LYS A 300 -15.62 10.11 5.30
C LYS A 300 -15.90 9.09 6.40
N GLY A 301 -14.90 8.29 6.80
CA GLY A 301 -15.04 7.33 7.90
C GLY A 301 -15.98 6.18 7.59
N PHE A 302 -15.86 5.60 6.39
CA PHE A 302 -16.68 4.45 5.99
C PHE A 302 -16.41 3.26 6.90
N ASN A 303 -17.48 2.64 7.38
CA ASN A 303 -17.39 1.56 8.37
C ASN A 303 -17.75 0.20 7.75
N SER A 304 -18.44 0.19 6.62
CA SER A 304 -18.88 -1.03 5.94
C SER A 304 -18.39 -1.13 4.50
N VAL A 305 -18.42 -2.35 3.97
CA VAL A 305 -18.18 -2.59 2.53
C VAL A 305 -19.25 -1.92 1.69
N THR A 306 -20.51 -1.90 2.17
CA THR A 306 -21.64 -1.25 1.50
C THR A 306 -21.43 0.25 1.33
N ASP A 307 -20.84 0.93 2.32
CA ASP A 307 -20.52 2.37 2.20
C ASP A 307 -19.53 2.62 1.06
N ILE A 308 -18.48 1.80 0.97
CA ILE A 308 -17.45 1.91 -0.07
C ILE A 308 -18.03 1.57 -1.44
N PHE A 309 -18.88 0.54 -1.51
CA PHE A 309 -19.59 0.16 -2.72
C PHE A 309 -20.49 1.29 -3.23
N ASN A 310 -21.34 1.85 -2.36
CA ASN A 310 -22.22 2.96 -2.71
C ASN A 310 -21.43 4.20 -3.18
N GLU A 311 -20.28 4.47 -2.55
CA GLU A 311 -19.42 5.57 -2.99
C GLU A 311 -18.85 5.32 -4.39
N ALA A 312 -18.43 4.09 -4.69
CA ALA A 312 -17.94 3.71 -6.01
C ALA A 312 -19.06 3.77 -7.07
N VAL A 313 -20.26 3.31 -6.75
CA VAL A 313 -21.47 3.49 -7.60
C VAL A 313 -21.75 4.99 -7.83
N GLY A 314 -21.54 5.81 -6.80
CA GLY A 314 -21.64 7.27 -6.89
C GLY A 314 -20.69 7.88 -7.93
N LEU A 315 -19.52 7.28 -8.17
CA LEU A 315 -18.57 7.76 -9.19
C LEU A 315 -19.05 7.50 -10.62
N LEU A 316 -19.85 6.45 -10.83
CA LEU A 316 -20.41 6.12 -12.15
C LEU A 316 -21.65 6.96 -12.46
N THR A 317 -22.50 7.18 -11.45
CA THR A 317 -23.80 7.88 -11.58
C THR A 317 -23.68 9.40 -11.51
N HIS A 318 -22.68 9.91 -10.80
CA HIS A 318 -22.47 11.35 -10.62
C HIS A 318 -20.98 11.68 -10.83
N PRO A 319 -20.43 11.41 -12.03
CA PRO A 319 -19.00 11.58 -12.26
C PRO A 319 -18.63 13.07 -12.22
N SER A 320 -17.48 13.37 -11.63
CA SER A 320 -16.91 14.72 -11.70
C SER A 320 -16.26 14.95 -13.06
N GLN A 321 -16.17 16.21 -13.49
CA GLN A 321 -15.41 16.58 -14.68
C GLN A 321 -13.96 16.09 -14.52
N ARG A 322 -13.47 15.28 -15.47
CA ARG A 322 -12.14 14.67 -15.34
C ARG A 322 -11.05 15.70 -15.56
N HIS A 323 -10.21 15.93 -14.56
CA HIS A 323 -9.09 16.86 -14.63
C HIS A 323 -7.81 16.12 -15.03
N VAL A 324 -7.15 16.64 -16.06
CA VAL A 324 -5.78 16.27 -16.42
C VAL A 324 -4.92 17.48 -16.11
N PHE A 325 -4.00 17.34 -15.17
CA PHE A 325 -3.08 18.42 -14.85
C PHE A 325 -2.02 18.52 -15.94
N SER A 326 -1.69 19.76 -16.31
CA SER A 326 -0.54 20.08 -17.15
C SER A 326 0.45 20.92 -16.36
N GLU A 327 1.73 20.79 -16.68
CA GLU A 327 2.75 21.69 -16.15
C GLU A 327 2.37 23.15 -16.49
N PRO A 328 2.63 24.10 -15.58
CA PRO A 328 2.43 25.51 -15.90
C PRO A 328 3.31 25.88 -17.10
N THR A 329 2.67 26.19 -18.23
CA THR A 329 3.37 26.64 -19.43
C THR A 329 4.26 27.82 -19.04
N ALA A 330 5.55 27.76 -19.39
CA ALA A 330 6.60 28.73 -19.01
C ALA A 330 6.28 30.22 -19.32
N GLN A 331 5.17 30.50 -20.01
CA GLN A 331 4.66 31.83 -20.33
C GLN A 331 4.07 32.60 -19.13
N ALA A 332 3.93 31.99 -17.95
CA ALA A 332 3.45 32.68 -16.74
C ALA A 332 4.56 33.26 -15.84
N ILE A 333 5.84 33.11 -16.21
CA ILE A 333 6.95 33.80 -15.53
C ILE A 333 7.08 35.18 -16.17
N VAL A 334 6.25 36.13 -15.72
CA VAL A 334 6.53 37.55 -15.97
C VAL A 334 7.88 37.86 -15.31
N PRO A 335 8.92 38.27 -16.06
CA PRO A 335 10.16 38.67 -15.45
C PRO A 335 9.86 39.81 -14.47
N LYS A 336 10.28 39.66 -13.21
CA LYS A 336 10.37 40.77 -12.26
C LYS A 336 11.19 41.86 -12.93
N THR A 337 10.53 42.89 -13.45
CA THR A 337 11.17 44.17 -13.70
C THR A 337 11.64 44.68 -12.35
N LEU A 338 12.95 44.63 -12.14
CA LEU A 338 13.65 45.37 -11.10
C LEU A 338 13.39 46.85 -11.37
N GLY A 339 12.55 47.46 -10.52
CA GLY A 339 12.39 48.90 -10.38
C GLY A 339 12.97 49.35 -9.06
#